data_AF-A0A7Y3D846-F1
#
_entry.id   AF-A0A7Y3D846-F1
#
_cell.length_a   1.000
_cell.length_b   1.000
_cell.length_c   1.000
_cell.angle_alpha   90.00
_cell.angle_beta   90.00
_cell.angle_gamma   90.00
#
_symmetry.space_group_name_H-M   'P 1'
#
loop_
_entity.id
_entity.type
_entity.pdbx_description
1 polymer ?
#
loop_
_entity_poly.entity_id
_entity_poly.type
_entity_poly.pdbx_seq_one_letter_code
_entity_poly.pdbx_strand_id
1 'polypeptide(L)'
;MTLELLVHPEDVAAERARVGVALEMAPGWHVYGSEAGETGIPTEVRGQAAGGEVSPLAWPPTETFGDEEVGYTGQGYSGSVLLPALARFAGPERRLRAEVSLLACADECIPAEAVLELAWSGASLPPQTEESARAAFSLGTTDGGSAGLLRALLLALAGGLLLNLMPCV
;
A
#
# COMPACT_ATOMS: atom_id res chain seq x y z
N MET A 1 -2.47 4.84 8.84
CA MET A 1 -1.76 5.11 7.59
C MET A 1 -2.78 5.39 6.50
N THR A 2 -2.51 6.37 5.64
CA THR A 2 -3.37 6.70 4.48
C THR A 2 -2.54 6.80 3.21
N LEU A 3 -3.16 6.39 2.10
CA LEU A 3 -2.61 6.47 0.76
C LEU A 3 -3.56 7.32 -0.10
N GLU A 4 -3.03 8.34 -0.77
CA GLU A 4 -3.82 9.23 -1.62
C GLU A 4 -3.13 9.44 -2.98
N LEU A 5 -3.93 9.47 -4.04
CA LEU A 5 -3.47 9.77 -5.40
C LEU A 5 -3.80 11.22 -5.74
N LEU A 6 -2.77 12.01 -6.02
CA LEU A 6 -2.86 13.46 -6.17
C LEU A 6 -2.54 13.90 -7.60
N VAL A 7 -3.17 15.01 -8.00
CA VAL A 7 -2.79 15.80 -9.17
C VAL A 7 -2.58 17.24 -8.73
N HIS A 8 -1.57 17.90 -9.29
CA HIS A 8 -1.30 19.30 -8.99
C HIS A 8 -2.47 20.18 -9.47
N PRO A 9 -3.01 21.09 -8.62
CA PRO A 9 -4.22 21.86 -8.93
C PRO A 9 -4.15 22.65 -10.24
N GLU A 10 -2.98 23.20 -10.56
CA GLU A 10 -2.76 23.97 -11.79
C GLU A 10 -2.74 23.12 -13.07
N ASP A 11 -2.56 21.80 -12.94
CA ASP A 11 -2.40 20.90 -14.08
C ASP A 11 -3.67 20.08 -14.37
N VAL A 12 -4.76 20.31 -13.63
CA VAL A 12 -6.03 19.55 -13.74
C VAL A 12 -6.59 19.57 -15.17
N ALA A 13 -6.37 20.65 -15.92
CA ALA A 13 -6.77 20.82 -17.32
C ALA A 13 -5.60 20.65 -18.32
N ALA A 14 -4.37 20.42 -17.87
CA ALA A 14 -3.18 20.35 -18.73
C ALA A 14 -2.94 18.94 -19.29
N GLU A 15 -2.56 18.79 -20.55
CA GLU A 15 -2.25 17.48 -21.15
C GLU A 15 -1.10 16.76 -20.44
N ARG A 16 -0.19 17.53 -19.82
CA ARG A 16 0.87 17.03 -18.95
C ARG A 16 0.59 17.53 -17.55
N ALA A 17 0.57 16.62 -16.58
CA ALA A 17 0.28 16.96 -15.20
C ALA A 17 1.32 16.38 -14.23
N ARG A 18 1.67 17.18 -13.23
CA ARG A 18 2.34 16.73 -12.02
C ARG A 18 1.34 15.92 -11.21
N VAL A 19 1.68 14.68 -10.93
CA VAL A 19 0.88 13.73 -10.15
C VAL A 19 1.75 13.14 -9.05
N GLY A 20 1.15 12.47 -8.09
CA GLY A 20 1.93 11.73 -7.11
C GLY A 20 1.09 10.84 -6.20
N VAL A 21 1.75 9.89 -5.56
CA VAL A 21 1.18 9.09 -4.48
C VAL A 21 1.67 9.66 -3.17
N ALA A 22 0.76 10.13 -2.33
CA ALA A 22 1.04 10.58 -0.98
C ALA A 22 0.82 9.43 0.00
N LEU A 23 1.79 9.20 0.87
CA LEU A 23 1.75 8.23 1.95
C LEU A 23 1.89 8.99 3.28
N GLU A 24 0.94 8.79 4.17
CA GLU A 24 0.95 9.34 5.53
C GLU A 24 0.92 8.18 6.53
N MET A 25 1.98 8.04 7.30
CA MET A 25 2.15 7.01 8.32
C MET A 25 1.59 7.52 9.65
N ALA A 26 1.03 6.60 10.45
CA ALA A 26 0.64 6.95 11.82
C ALA A 26 1.89 7.15 12.70
N PRO A 27 1.81 7.90 13.81
CA PRO A 27 2.94 8.05 14.72
C PRO A 27 3.52 6.69 15.16
N GLY A 28 4.84 6.55 15.05
CA GLY A 28 5.56 5.30 15.36
C GLY A 28 5.59 4.27 14.22
N TRP A 29 4.93 4.53 13.10
CA TRP A 29 4.96 3.67 11.92
C TRP A 29 5.90 4.21 10.84
N HIS A 30 6.51 3.31 10.09
CA HIS A 30 7.34 3.61 8.93
C HIS A 30 7.04 2.64 7.77
N VAL A 31 7.50 3.03 6.58
CA VAL A 31 7.50 2.20 5.36
C VAL A 31 8.86 2.27 4.70
N TYR A 32 9.27 1.23 3.98
CA TYR A 32 10.53 1.22 3.26
C TYR A 32 10.47 2.04 1.96
N GLY A 33 11.63 2.53 1.51
CA GLY A 33 11.77 3.16 0.20
C GLY A 33 11.78 2.15 -0.95
N SER A 34 12.11 2.61 -2.17
CA SER A 34 12.37 1.73 -3.31
C SER A 34 13.60 0.85 -3.13
N GLU A 35 14.50 1.25 -2.23
CA GLU A 35 15.62 0.46 -1.74
C GLU A 35 15.43 0.34 -0.24
N ALA A 36 15.15 -0.87 0.25
CA ALA A 36 14.75 -1.08 1.64
C ALA A 36 15.92 -1.29 2.61
N GLY A 37 17.14 -1.47 2.11
CA GLY A 37 18.28 -1.93 2.92
C GLY A 37 18.32 -3.45 3.05
N GLU A 38 19.00 -3.95 4.08
CA GLU A 38 19.29 -5.39 4.24
C GLU A 38 18.10 -6.21 4.74
N THR A 39 17.11 -5.57 5.37
CA THR A 39 16.12 -6.26 6.22
C THR A 39 14.67 -5.91 5.91
N GLY A 40 14.41 -5.02 4.94
CA GLY A 40 13.07 -4.57 4.57
C GLY A 40 12.57 -5.11 3.23
N ILE A 41 11.27 -4.94 2.98
CA ILE A 41 10.66 -5.16 1.67
C ILE A 41 10.46 -3.79 1.01
N PRO A 42 11.02 -3.54 -0.18
CA PRO A 42 10.86 -2.27 -0.88
C PRO A 42 9.40 -1.93 -1.15
N THR A 43 9.05 -0.65 -1.05
CA THR A 43 7.76 -0.17 -1.55
C THR A 43 7.80 -0.15 -3.07
N GLU A 44 6.79 -0.75 -3.70
CA GLU A 44 6.56 -0.71 -5.14
C GLU A 44 5.33 0.14 -5.45
N VAL A 45 5.46 1.03 -6.44
CA VAL A 45 4.33 1.81 -6.96
C VAL A 45 4.33 1.75 -8.48
N ARG A 46 3.20 1.31 -9.06
CA ARG A 46 2.98 1.27 -10.51
C ARG A 46 1.86 2.25 -10.88
N GLY A 47 2.25 3.36 -11.50
CA GLY A 47 1.32 4.37 -12.01
C GLY A 47 0.86 4.07 -13.44
N GLN A 48 -0.42 4.31 -13.72
CA GLN A 48 -1.01 4.25 -15.06
C GLN A 48 -1.89 5.47 -15.33
N ALA A 49 -1.94 5.89 -16.59
CA ALA A 49 -2.87 6.90 -17.10
C ALA A 49 -3.66 6.31 -18.28
N ALA A 50 -4.99 6.41 -18.24
CA ALA A 50 -5.82 5.86 -19.32
C ALA A 50 -5.55 6.59 -20.65
N GLY A 51 -5.18 5.83 -21.68
CA GLY A 51 -4.81 6.40 -22.99
C GLY A 51 -3.56 7.26 -22.97
N GLY A 52 -2.74 7.17 -21.92
CA GLY A 52 -1.57 8.00 -21.70
C GLY A 52 -0.43 7.24 -21.05
N GLU A 53 0.48 7.98 -20.43
CA GLU A 53 1.65 7.41 -19.73
C GLU A 53 1.89 8.13 -18.41
N VAL A 54 2.51 7.43 -17.47
CA VAL A 54 3.04 7.98 -16.22
C VAL A 54 4.53 7.72 -16.19
N SER A 55 5.32 8.76 -15.90
CA SER A 55 6.77 8.61 -15.75
C SER A 55 7.09 7.73 -14.54
N PRO A 56 8.34 7.20 -14.43
CA PRO A 56 8.81 6.66 -13.16
C PRO A 56 8.59 7.66 -12.03
N LEU A 57 8.22 7.15 -10.85
CA LEU A 57 8.11 7.97 -9.65
C LEU A 57 9.50 8.39 -9.18
N ALA A 58 9.62 9.64 -8.77
CA ALA A 58 10.81 10.12 -8.08
C ALA A 58 10.70 9.75 -6.60
N TRP A 59 11.79 9.19 -6.06
CA TRP A 59 11.89 8.78 -4.67
C TRP A 59 12.69 9.83 -3.90
N PRO A 60 12.07 10.50 -2.90
CA PRO A 60 12.80 11.41 -2.02
C PRO A 60 13.92 10.70 -1.24
N PRO A 61 14.87 11.45 -0.66
CA PRO A 61 15.87 10.86 0.23
C PRO A 61 15.22 10.12 1.40
N THR A 62 15.75 8.94 1.74
CA THR A 62 15.25 8.10 2.82
C THR A 62 15.94 8.39 4.15
N GLU A 63 15.24 8.07 5.23
CA GLU A 63 15.77 7.99 6.59
C GLU A 63 16.27 6.56 6.85
N THR A 64 17.25 6.42 7.74
CA THR A 64 17.73 5.12 8.22
C THR A 64 16.93 4.71 9.46
N PHE A 65 16.46 3.47 9.47
CA PHE A 65 15.77 2.84 10.60
C PHE A 65 16.55 1.63 11.09
N GLY A 66 16.27 1.22 12.33
CA GLY A 66 16.86 0.06 12.95
C GLY A 66 18.08 0.40 13.81
N ASP A 67 18.91 -0.59 14.04
CA ASP A 67 20.09 -0.53 14.89
C ASP A 67 21.23 -1.29 14.22
N GLU A 68 22.26 -0.53 13.84
CA GLU A 68 23.44 -1.03 13.14
C GLU A 68 24.28 -1.96 14.01
N GLU A 69 24.26 -1.79 15.34
CA GLU A 69 25.04 -2.60 16.29
C GLU A 69 24.52 -4.05 16.36
N VAL A 70 23.20 -4.22 16.14
CA VAL A 70 22.55 -5.53 16.04
C VAL A 70 22.38 -6.01 14.58
N GLY A 71 22.92 -5.26 13.61
CA GLY A 71 22.95 -5.63 12.20
C GLY A 71 21.58 -5.59 11.51
N TYR A 72 20.65 -4.76 11.99
CA TYR A 72 19.35 -4.55 11.38
C TYR A 72 19.23 -3.09 10.97
N THR A 73 19.45 -2.79 9.69
CA THR A 73 19.22 -1.44 9.14
C THR A 73 18.27 -1.48 7.96
N GLY A 74 17.45 -0.44 7.86
CA GLY A 74 16.48 -0.25 6.79
C GLY A 74 16.45 1.19 6.31
N GLN A 75 16.03 1.40 5.07
CA GLN A 75 15.88 2.74 4.48
C GLN A 75 14.41 3.00 4.10
N GLY A 76 13.86 4.12 4.54
CA GLY A 76 12.48 4.46 4.20
C GLY A 76 12.00 5.81 4.71
N TYR A 77 10.72 5.87 5.05
CA TYR A 77 10.02 7.10 5.42
C TYR A 77 9.19 6.90 6.69
N SER A 78 9.18 7.95 7.52
CA SER A 78 8.24 8.14 8.63
C SER A 78 7.43 9.43 8.41
N GLY A 79 6.31 9.61 9.13
CA GLY A 79 5.46 10.79 8.95
C GLY A 79 4.77 10.82 7.59
N SER A 80 5.27 11.61 6.65
CA SER A 80 4.64 11.82 5.33
C SER A 80 5.67 11.76 4.20
N VAL A 81 5.33 11.11 3.09
CA VAL A 81 6.13 11.16 1.85
C VAL A 81 5.22 11.30 0.63
N LEU A 82 5.63 12.16 -0.30
CA LEU A 82 5.02 12.26 -1.63
C LEU A 82 5.99 11.67 -2.66
N LEU A 83 5.48 10.74 -3.47
CA LEU A 83 6.21 10.15 -4.59
C LEU A 83 5.70 10.79 -5.90
N PRO A 84 6.35 11.86 -6.40
CA PRO A 84 5.87 12.59 -7.57
C PRO A 84 6.24 11.89 -8.88
N ALA A 85 5.39 12.07 -9.88
CA ALA A 85 5.62 11.67 -11.27
C ALA A 85 4.99 12.69 -12.23
N LEU A 86 5.27 12.53 -13.52
CA LEU A 86 4.60 13.25 -14.59
C LEU A 86 3.66 12.30 -15.33
N ALA A 87 2.40 12.69 -15.45
CA ALA A 87 1.42 12.01 -16.30
C ALA A 87 1.20 12.78 -17.60
N ARG A 88 0.96 12.06 -18.69
CA ARG A 88 0.43 12.62 -19.94
C ARG A 88 -0.89 11.98 -20.27
N PHE A 89 -1.83 12.78 -20.75
CA PHE A 89 -3.16 12.34 -21.16
C PHE A 89 -3.40 12.65 -22.64
N ALA A 90 -4.08 11.75 -23.34
CA ALA A 90 -4.40 11.94 -24.76
C ALA A 90 -5.71 12.71 -25.01
N GLY A 91 -6.48 13.03 -23.97
CA GLY A 91 -7.79 13.67 -24.12
C GLY A 91 -8.31 14.32 -22.84
N PRO A 92 -9.53 14.88 -22.90
CA PRO A 92 -10.14 15.59 -21.77
C PRO A 92 -10.63 14.66 -20.66
N GLU A 93 -10.86 13.37 -20.98
CA GLU A 93 -11.17 12.32 -20.02
C GLU A 93 -9.87 11.83 -19.39
N ARG A 94 -9.74 11.98 -18.07
CA ARG A 94 -8.52 11.68 -17.34
C ARG A 94 -8.82 10.63 -16.29
N ARG A 95 -8.02 9.58 -16.31
CA ARG A 95 -8.05 8.53 -15.29
C ARG A 95 -6.63 8.15 -14.94
N LEU A 96 -6.30 8.33 -13.68
CA LEU A 96 -5.07 7.86 -13.07
C LEU A 96 -5.37 6.65 -12.21
N ARG A 97 -4.44 5.70 -12.20
CA ARG A 97 -4.45 4.54 -11.32
C ARG A 97 -3.05 4.33 -10.76
N ALA A 98 -2.97 3.97 -9.49
CA ALA A 98 -1.72 3.59 -8.86
C ALA A 98 -1.93 2.29 -8.08
N GLU A 99 -1.14 1.27 -8.40
CA GLU A 99 -1.03 0.06 -7.58
C GLU A 99 0.16 0.24 -6.65
N VAL A 100 -0.07 0.08 -5.35
CA VAL A 100 0.92 0.24 -4.29
C VAL A 100 1.05 -1.08 -3.55
N SER A 101 2.28 -1.56 -3.37
CA SER A 101 2.61 -2.70 -2.52
C SER A 101 3.76 -2.30 -1.60
N LEU A 102 3.62 -2.53 -0.30
CA LEU A 102 4.59 -2.09 0.69
C LEU A 102 4.54 -2.95 1.96
N LEU A 103 5.52 -2.72 2.83
CA LEU A 103 5.56 -3.26 4.18
C LEU A 103 5.53 -2.11 5.18
N ALA A 104 4.48 -2.04 5.99
CA ALA A 104 4.30 -1.02 7.03
C ALA A 104 4.73 -1.57 8.39
N CYS A 105 5.69 -0.94 9.04
CA CYS A 105 6.31 -1.45 10.26
C CYS A 105 6.16 -0.50 11.45
N ALA A 106 5.84 -1.06 12.61
CA ALA A 106 5.99 -0.45 13.92
C ALA A 106 6.68 -1.48 14.84
N ASP A 107 6.00 -1.99 15.88
CA ASP A 107 6.49 -3.13 16.66
C ASP A 107 6.52 -4.44 15.83
N GLU A 108 5.64 -4.52 14.83
CA GLU A 108 5.58 -5.60 13.85
C GLU A 108 5.42 -5.00 12.44
N CYS A 109 5.83 -5.76 11.43
CA CYS A 109 5.71 -5.41 10.02
C CYS A 109 4.50 -6.10 9.37
N ILE A 110 3.64 -5.31 8.73
CA ILE A 110 2.39 -5.75 8.11
C ILE A 110 2.45 -5.45 6.61
N PRO A 111 2.41 -6.47 5.73
CA PRO A 111 2.33 -6.27 4.29
C PRO A 111 1.02 -5.58 3.91
N ALA A 112 1.08 -4.65 2.96
CA ALA A 112 -0.06 -3.88 2.51
C ALA A 112 -0.07 -3.70 1.00
N GLU A 113 -1.26 -3.84 0.42
CA GLU A 113 -1.51 -3.58 -0.99
C GLU A 113 -2.69 -2.60 -1.12
N ALA A 114 -2.60 -1.67 -2.05
CA ALA A 114 -3.67 -0.72 -2.34
C ALA A 114 -3.75 -0.41 -3.83
N VAL A 115 -4.97 -0.17 -4.30
CA VAL A 115 -5.24 0.36 -5.65
C VAL A 115 -5.94 1.69 -5.49
N LEU A 116 -5.28 2.75 -5.94
CA LEU A 116 -5.80 4.11 -5.93
C LEU A 116 -6.29 4.46 -7.34
N GLU A 117 -7.46 5.08 -7.45
CA GLU A 117 -8.00 5.56 -8.72
C GLU A 117 -8.50 6.99 -8.60
N LEU A 118 -8.15 7.83 -9.58
CA LEU A 118 -8.64 9.19 -9.69
C LEU A 118 -9.10 9.43 -11.12
N ALA A 119 -10.40 9.71 -11.29
CA ALA A 119 -11.00 10.02 -12.58
C ALA A 119 -11.65 11.40 -12.56
N TRP A 120 -11.41 12.19 -13.61
CA TRP A 120 -12.02 13.49 -13.78
C TRP A 120 -12.08 13.88 -15.26
N SER A 121 -12.91 14.88 -15.57
CA SER A 121 -13.03 15.43 -16.90
C SER A 121 -13.05 16.95 -16.86
N GLY A 122 -12.48 17.59 -17.89
CA GLY A 122 -12.42 19.04 -17.99
C GLY A 122 -11.44 19.67 -16.99
N ALA A 123 -11.85 20.76 -16.34
CA ALA A 123 -10.98 21.64 -15.54
C ALA A 123 -11.17 21.54 -14.02
N SER A 124 -12.01 20.62 -13.54
CA SER A 124 -12.27 20.44 -12.11
C SER A 124 -12.14 18.99 -11.71
N LEU A 125 -11.55 18.76 -10.54
CA LEU A 125 -11.59 17.46 -9.88
C LEU A 125 -13.00 17.19 -9.34
N PRO A 126 -13.43 15.91 -9.29
CA PRO A 126 -14.64 15.56 -8.56
C PRO A 126 -14.50 16.00 -7.09
N PRO A 127 -15.61 16.35 -6.42
CA PRO A 127 -15.59 16.58 -4.99
C PRO A 127 -15.05 15.30 -4.32
N GLN A 128 -13.88 15.42 -3.72
CA GLN A 128 -13.25 14.32 -3.00
C GLN A 128 -14.04 14.11 -1.71
N THR A 129 -14.88 13.07 -1.66
CA THR A 129 -15.34 12.54 -0.39
C THR A 129 -14.12 11.93 0.32
N GLU A 130 -13.97 12.17 1.63
CA GLU A 130 -12.79 11.69 2.39
C GLU A 130 -12.54 10.18 2.23
N GLU A 131 -13.58 9.41 1.92
CA GLU A 131 -13.54 7.96 1.68
C GLU A 131 -13.05 7.56 0.28
N SER A 132 -13.17 8.43 -0.73
CA SER A 132 -12.73 8.17 -2.12
C SER A 132 -11.32 8.68 -2.40
N ALA A 133 -10.87 9.69 -1.65
CA ALA A 133 -9.49 10.16 -1.71
C ALA A 133 -8.51 9.25 -0.97
N ARG A 134 -8.99 8.59 0.09
CA ARG A 134 -8.18 7.74 0.98
C ARG A 134 -8.51 6.28 0.74
N ALA A 135 -7.57 5.51 0.20
CA ALA A 135 -7.59 4.08 0.47
C ALA A 135 -7.14 3.90 1.91
N ALA A 136 -8.10 3.83 2.83
CA ALA A 136 -7.82 3.41 4.19
C ALA A 136 -7.36 1.95 4.14
N PHE A 137 -6.20 1.67 4.73
CA PHE A 137 -5.69 0.31 4.83
C PHE A 137 -6.68 -0.52 5.66
N SER A 138 -7.37 -1.45 5.00
CA SER A 138 -8.18 -2.46 5.70
C SER A 138 -7.20 -3.50 6.25
N LEU A 139 -6.88 -3.40 7.53
CA LEU A 139 -6.25 -4.48 8.27
C LEU A 139 -7.13 -5.72 8.04
N GLY A 140 -6.58 -6.73 7.38
CA GLY A 140 -7.28 -7.97 7.11
C GLY A 140 -7.72 -8.60 8.43
N THR A 141 -8.94 -8.31 8.86
CA THR A 141 -9.63 -9.15 9.82
C THR A 141 -10.03 -10.38 9.04
N THR A 142 -9.23 -11.44 9.12
CA THR A 142 -9.74 -12.78 8.81
C THR A 142 -10.92 -12.97 9.74
N ASP A 143 -12.12 -12.78 9.20
CA ASP A 143 -13.37 -12.97 9.89
C ASP A 143 -13.45 -14.47 10.18
N GLY A 144 -12.85 -14.86 11.29
CA GLY A 144 -12.88 -16.19 11.87
C GLY A 144 -14.28 -16.44 12.40
N GLY A 145 -15.26 -16.44 11.49
CA GLY A 145 -16.61 -16.84 11.78
C GLY A 145 -16.57 -18.20 12.46
N SER A 146 -17.49 -18.41 13.39
CA SER A 146 -17.69 -19.65 14.16
C SER A 146 -17.60 -20.95 13.33
N ALA A 147 -17.85 -20.87 12.01
CA ALA A 147 -17.62 -21.94 11.05
C ALA A 147 -16.15 -22.43 10.95
N GLY A 148 -15.15 -21.54 11.06
CA GLY A 148 -13.73 -21.88 11.08
C GLY A 148 -13.32 -22.59 12.36
N LEU A 149 -13.81 -22.11 13.52
CA LEU A 149 -13.53 -22.69 14.83
C LEU A 149 -14.17 -24.08 14.97
N LEU A 150 -15.41 -24.25 14.50
CA LEU A 150 -16.10 -25.55 14.45
C LEU A 150 -15.37 -26.56 13.56
N ARG A 151 -14.88 -26.12 12.39
CA ARG A 151 -14.09 -26.97 11.49
C ARG A 151 -12.74 -27.36 12.11
N ALA A 152 -12.06 -26.42 12.78
CA ALA A 152 -10.82 -26.69 13.49
C ALA A 152 -11.02 -27.69 14.64
N LEU A 153 -12.09 -27.55 15.43
CA LEU A 153 -12.45 -28.48 16.50
C LEU A 153 -12.81 -29.88 15.98
N LEU A 154 -13.57 -29.97 14.87
CA LEU A 154 -13.90 -31.26 14.26
C LEU A 154 -12.66 -31.99 13.73
N LEU A 155 -11.73 -31.27 13.10
CA LEU A 155 -10.47 -31.85 12.61
C LEU A 155 -9.55 -32.26 13.78
N ALA A 156 -9.47 -31.46 14.84
CA ALA A 156 -8.71 -31.80 16.04
C ALA A 156 -9.26 -33.06 16.73
N LEU A 157 -10.59 -33.18 16.85
CA LEU A 157 -11.24 -34.36 17.42
C LEU A 157 -11.05 -35.60 16.55
N ALA A 158 -11.20 -35.46 15.23
CA ALA A 158 -10.99 -36.56 14.27
C ALA A 158 -9.53 -37.05 14.25
N GLY A 159 -8.57 -36.12 14.27
CA GLY A 159 -7.14 -36.43 14.38
C GLY A 159 -6.78 -37.10 15.71
N GLY A 160 -7.32 -36.60 16.82
CA GLY A 160 -7.15 -37.20 18.15
C GLY A 160 -7.74 -38.61 18.24
N LEU A 161 -8.90 -38.85 17.61
CA LEU A 161 -9.53 -40.17 17.55
C LEU A 161 -8.74 -41.16 16.69
N LEU A 162 -8.16 -40.71 15.56
CA LEU A 162 -7.26 -41.50 14.72
C LEU A 162 -5.99 -41.94 15.48
N LEU A 163 -5.39 -41.03 16.26
CA LEU A 163 -4.20 -41.34 17.08
C LEU A 163 -4.52 -42.28 18.25
N ASN A 164 -5.77 -42.30 18.71
CA ASN A 164 -6.25 -43.22 19.75
C ASN A 164 -6.68 -44.58 19.17
N LEU A 165 -6.95 -44.64 17.86
CA LEU A 165 -7.21 -45.85 17.07
C LEU A 165 -5.95 -46.46 16.44
N MET A 166 -4.77 -45.96 16.80
CA MET A 166 -3.55 -46.77 16.76
C MET A 166 -3.44 -47.52 18.09
N PRO A 167 -4.07 -48.71 18.26
CA PRO A 167 -3.55 -49.63 19.25
C PRO A 167 -2.12 -49.93 18.81
N CYS A 168 -1.16 -49.74 19.72
CA CYS A 168 0.19 -50.21 19.49
C CYS A 168 0.14 -51.68 19.01
N VAL A 169 1.07 -52.04 18.11
CA VAL A 169 1.41 -53.41 17.66
C VAL A 169 0.67 -53.90 16.41
#